data_AF-A0A0N4WNX0-F1
#
_entry.id   AF-A0A0N4WNX0-F1
#
_cell.length_a   1.000
_cell.length_b   1.000
_cell.length_c   1.000
_cell.angle_alpha   90.00
_cell.angle_beta   90.00
_cell.angle_gamma   90.00
#
_symmetry.space_group_name_H-M   'P 1'
#
loop_
_entity.id
_entity.type
_entity.pdbx_description
1 polymer ?
#
loop_
_entity_poly.entity_id
_entity_poly.type
_entity_poly.pdbx_seq_one_letter_code
_entity_poly.pdbx_strand_id
1 'polypeptide(L)'
;MASSTWVSPEEYERREKYLRGGLREVNLLDPYTWNRPAQGAAAMFGLSLAAGQLYNIWNKKPFYFALVPKLIALGIVSSLGYGMGTLREHHWRTRDAVIEHYMQLHPEDFDHFKDRTDKAKVREEELNDALNRAREQAESRVVDEETVKTLEGFLSLEGCGWSAKRIQEALELLRKASLGISGGNVQPSKFAFSVSDKKPLAASSAKHSPTPSPSRSAPIAANEVPANAIQLLNLVGENKVISGKDGFDVKLKNIKNCQLSFVFRPSTVHIQGVHDCKLVFLPVETSILMYDCTGSQIFATAQQLRIHNSHELRLHVGVRAAVIIESCSKIRMAPYRLVNFSISLSPSIALEDIAAVLFFLTIRILHRKATFFKPKLTSGFH
;
A
#
# COMPACT_ATOMS: atom_id res chain seq x y z
N MET A 1 25.44 6.17 -13.36
CA MET A 1 24.65 4.95 -13.64
C MET A 1 25.59 3.77 -13.75
N ALA A 2 25.47 2.74 -12.91
CA ALA A 2 26.25 1.51 -13.09
C ALA A 2 25.80 0.79 -14.37
N SER A 3 26.71 0.15 -15.09
CA SER A 3 26.41 -0.60 -16.31
C SER A 3 25.38 -1.73 -16.13
N SER A 4 25.05 -2.08 -14.89
CA SER A 4 24.05 -3.11 -14.53
C SER A 4 22.59 -2.63 -14.57
N THR A 5 22.32 -1.32 -14.53
CA THR A 5 20.96 -0.77 -14.60
C THR A 5 20.63 -0.16 -15.95
N TRP A 6 21.62 0.00 -16.83
CA TRP A 6 21.40 0.45 -18.18
C TRP A 6 20.84 -0.69 -19.02
N VAL A 7 19.58 -0.56 -19.38
CA VAL A 7 18.91 -1.45 -20.32
C VAL A 7 19.19 -0.91 -21.72
N SER A 8 19.61 -1.77 -22.65
CA SER A 8 19.91 -1.32 -24.01
C SER A 8 18.64 -0.78 -24.70
N PRO A 9 18.75 0.18 -25.63
CA PRO A 9 17.60 0.68 -26.40
C PRO A 9 16.82 -0.44 -27.08
N GLU A 10 17.54 -1.43 -27.62
CA GLU A 10 16.95 -2.63 -28.23
C GLU A 10 16.11 -3.45 -27.24
N GLU A 11 16.55 -3.55 -25.98
CA GLU A 11 15.82 -4.25 -24.93
C GLU A 11 14.58 -3.46 -24.49
N TYR A 12 14.63 -2.13 -24.50
CA TYR A 12 13.47 -1.28 -24.29
C TYR A 12 12.43 -1.46 -25.39
N GLU A 13 12.83 -1.37 -26.66
CA GLU A 13 11.93 -1.59 -27.80
C GLU A 13 11.31 -2.99 -27.77
N ARG A 14 12.09 -4.01 -27.39
CA ARG A 14 11.58 -5.37 -27.18
C ARG A 14 10.49 -5.40 -26.10
N ARG A 15 10.70 -4.74 -24.96
CA ARG A 15 9.74 -4.69 -23.85
C ARG A 15 8.48 -3.92 -24.23
N GLU A 16 8.63 -2.79 -24.91
CA GLU A 16 7.51 -1.97 -25.40
C GLU A 16 6.66 -2.72 -26.41
N LYS A 17 7.30 -3.48 -27.30
CA LYS A 17 6.62 -4.36 -28.25
C LYS A 17 5.80 -5.45 -27.54
N TYR A 18 6.27 -5.98 -26.41
CA TYR A 18 5.56 -6.98 -25.60
C TYR A 18 4.46 -6.45 -24.69
N LEU A 19 4.35 -5.11 -24.52
CA LEU A 19 3.19 -4.50 -23.86
C LEU A 19 1.95 -4.59 -24.75
N ARG A 20 2.12 -4.61 -26.07
CA ARG A 20 1.04 -4.78 -27.04
C ARG A 20 0.61 -6.24 -27.12
N GLY A 21 -0.69 -6.49 -27.01
CA GLY A 21 -1.26 -7.83 -27.11
C GLY A 21 -0.99 -8.48 -28.47
N GLY A 22 -0.56 -9.75 -28.48
CA GLY A 22 -0.36 -10.54 -29.70
C GLY A 22 1.03 -10.46 -30.34
N LEU A 23 1.91 -9.58 -29.84
CA LEU A 23 3.30 -9.46 -30.31
C LEU A 23 4.31 -10.21 -29.43
N ARG A 24 3.84 -10.81 -28.33
CA ARG A 24 4.64 -11.63 -27.42
C ARG A 24 4.84 -13.04 -28.00
N GLU A 25 6.05 -13.56 -27.87
CA GLU A 25 6.34 -14.96 -28.19
C GLU A 25 5.48 -15.90 -27.34
N VAL A 26 4.83 -16.85 -28.01
CA VAL A 26 3.90 -17.78 -27.37
C VAL A 26 4.68 -18.96 -26.81
N ASN A 27 4.68 -19.10 -25.49
CA ASN A 27 5.23 -20.24 -24.80
C ASN A 27 4.12 -21.25 -24.48
N LEU A 28 4.26 -22.48 -24.95
CA LEU A 28 3.27 -23.53 -24.74
C LEU A 28 3.06 -23.87 -23.24
N LEU A 29 4.09 -23.75 -22.41
CA LEU A 29 3.99 -24.06 -20.98
C LEU A 29 3.43 -22.90 -20.14
N ASP A 30 3.45 -21.67 -20.67
CA ASP A 30 2.98 -20.49 -19.95
C ASP A 30 1.65 -19.98 -20.53
N PRO A 31 0.51 -20.25 -19.87
CA PRO A 31 -0.80 -19.84 -20.36
C PRO A 31 -0.97 -18.31 -20.43
N TYR A 32 -0.14 -17.53 -19.72
CA TYR A 32 -0.18 -16.07 -19.77
C TYR A 32 0.41 -15.49 -21.05
N THR A 33 1.19 -16.28 -21.80
CA THR A 33 1.76 -15.87 -23.10
C THR A 33 0.82 -16.14 -24.27
N TRP A 34 -0.23 -16.92 -24.07
CA TRP A 34 -1.16 -17.30 -25.13
C TRP A 34 -2.02 -16.12 -25.57
N ASN A 35 -2.43 -16.12 -26.84
CA ASN A 35 -3.39 -15.14 -27.34
C ASN A 35 -4.74 -15.29 -26.60
N ARG A 36 -5.52 -14.19 -26.56
CA ARG A 36 -6.82 -14.17 -25.87
C ARG A 36 -7.81 -15.24 -26.39
N PRO A 37 -7.86 -15.55 -27.69
CA PRO A 37 -8.67 -16.65 -28.22
C PRO A 37 -8.28 -18.02 -27.66
N ALA A 38 -6.99 -18.35 -27.62
CA ALA A 38 -6.51 -19.61 -27.05
C ALA A 38 -6.74 -19.68 -25.54
N GLN A 39 -6.57 -18.56 -24.81
CA GLN A 39 -6.93 -18.49 -23.40
C GLN A 39 -8.43 -18.76 -23.19
N GLY A 40 -9.30 -18.19 -24.03
CA GLY A 40 -10.75 -18.42 -23.99
C GLY A 40 -11.11 -19.88 -24.28
N ALA A 41 -10.51 -20.48 -25.31
CA ALA A 41 -10.69 -21.88 -25.66
C ALA A 41 -10.24 -22.82 -24.52
N ALA A 42 -9.05 -22.58 -23.97
CA ALA A 42 -8.47 -23.37 -22.89
C ALA A 42 -9.28 -23.28 -21.60
N ALA A 43 -9.77 -22.08 -21.24
CA ALA A 43 -10.62 -21.90 -20.08
C ALA A 43 -11.94 -22.67 -20.22
N MET A 44 -12.59 -22.60 -21.38
CA MET A 44 -13.83 -23.34 -21.64
C MET A 44 -13.60 -24.85 -21.72
N PHE A 45 -12.48 -25.28 -22.29
CA PHE A 45 -12.07 -26.67 -22.30
C PHE A 45 -11.87 -27.22 -20.87
N GLY A 46 -11.13 -26.51 -20.02
CA GLY A 46 -10.92 -26.88 -18.62
C GLY A 46 -12.21 -26.91 -17.82
N LEU A 47 -13.07 -25.90 -17.98
CA LEU A 47 -14.39 -25.84 -17.34
C LEU A 47 -15.27 -27.03 -17.78
N SER A 48 -15.27 -27.34 -19.08
CA SER A 48 -16.06 -28.45 -19.63
C SER A 48 -15.56 -29.81 -19.15
N LEU A 49 -14.24 -30.00 -19.01
CA LEU A 49 -13.68 -31.21 -18.42
C LEU A 49 -14.08 -31.36 -16.95
N ALA A 50 -13.93 -30.29 -16.16
CA ALA A 50 -14.30 -30.28 -14.75
C ALA A 50 -15.80 -30.53 -14.56
N ALA A 51 -16.65 -29.86 -15.34
CA ALA A 51 -18.11 -30.08 -15.31
C ALA A 51 -18.48 -31.51 -15.70
N GLY A 52 -17.83 -32.07 -16.73
CA GLY A 52 -18.02 -33.46 -17.13
C GLY A 52 -17.59 -34.46 -16.06
N GLN A 53 -16.48 -34.20 -15.37
CA GLN A 53 -16.02 -35.01 -14.23
C GLN A 53 -16.98 -34.93 -13.04
N LEU A 54 -17.42 -33.73 -12.67
CA LEU A 54 -18.40 -33.53 -11.60
C LEU A 54 -19.73 -34.22 -11.91
N TYR A 55 -20.22 -34.12 -13.15
CA TYR A 55 -21.43 -34.83 -13.60
C TYR A 55 -21.27 -36.35 -13.49
N ASN A 56 -20.10 -36.89 -13.85
CA ASN A 56 -19.81 -38.32 -13.71
C ASN A 56 -19.80 -38.77 -12.25
N ILE A 57 -19.14 -38.01 -11.37
CA ILE A 57 -19.07 -38.30 -9.93
C ILE A 57 -20.47 -38.26 -9.32
N TRP A 58 -21.26 -37.22 -9.63
CA TRP A 58 -22.62 -37.06 -9.13
C TRP A 58 -23.54 -38.22 -9.52
N ASN A 59 -23.43 -38.70 -10.77
CA ASN A 59 -24.25 -39.79 -11.30
C ASN A 59 -23.61 -41.17 -11.13
N LYS A 60 -22.49 -41.29 -10.39
CA LYS A 60 -21.74 -42.54 -10.18
C LYS A 60 -21.40 -43.27 -11.49
N LYS A 61 -21.11 -42.52 -12.55
CA LYS A 61 -20.74 -43.07 -13.87
C LYS A 61 -19.21 -43.17 -13.98
N PRO A 62 -18.67 -44.23 -14.60
CA PRO A 62 -17.24 -44.34 -14.83
C PRO A 62 -16.75 -43.24 -15.78
N PHE A 63 -15.46 -42.90 -15.70
CA PHE A 63 -14.88 -41.79 -16.47
C PHE A 63 -15.13 -41.91 -17.99
N TYR A 64 -15.02 -43.12 -18.53
CA TYR A 64 -15.19 -43.43 -19.95
C TYR A 64 -16.65 -43.50 -20.44
N PHE A 65 -17.64 -43.31 -19.54
CA PHE A 65 -19.05 -43.34 -19.94
C PHE A 65 -19.34 -42.26 -20.98
N ALA A 66 -19.91 -42.65 -22.12
CA ALA A 66 -20.27 -41.75 -23.23
C ALA A 66 -19.09 -40.88 -23.71
N LEU A 67 -17.92 -41.49 -23.90
CA LEU A 67 -16.68 -40.78 -24.26
C LEU A 67 -16.80 -39.99 -25.57
N VAL A 68 -17.29 -40.61 -26.64
CA VAL A 68 -17.41 -39.98 -27.97
C VAL A 68 -18.28 -38.71 -27.96
N PRO A 69 -19.54 -38.74 -27.47
CA PRO A 69 -20.36 -37.52 -27.44
C PRO A 69 -19.80 -36.44 -26.50
N LYS A 70 -19.08 -36.82 -25.43
CA LYS A 70 -18.40 -35.86 -24.55
C LYS A 70 -17.23 -35.15 -25.24
N LEU A 71 -16.44 -35.87 -26.03
CA LEU A 71 -15.35 -35.26 -26.80
C LEU A 71 -15.90 -34.28 -27.85
N ILE A 72 -17.02 -34.62 -28.48
CA ILE A 72 -17.72 -33.71 -29.41
C ILE A 72 -18.21 -32.45 -28.68
N ALA A 73 -18.90 -32.62 -27.54
CA ALA A 73 -19.38 -31.50 -26.74
C ALA A 73 -18.23 -30.60 -26.25
N LEU A 74 -17.12 -31.20 -25.82
CA LEU A 74 -15.90 -30.51 -25.41
C LEU A 74 -15.30 -29.69 -26.55
N GLY A 75 -15.26 -30.23 -27.77
CA GLY A 75 -14.82 -29.52 -28.97
C GLY A 75 -15.70 -28.32 -29.28
N ILE A 76 -17.03 -28.47 -29.23
CA ILE A 76 -18.00 -27.39 -29.45
C ILE A 76 -17.82 -26.29 -28.41
N VAL A 77 -17.77 -26.64 -27.12
CA VAL A 77 -17.62 -25.66 -26.03
C VAL A 77 -16.29 -24.92 -26.10
N SER A 78 -15.19 -25.63 -26.43
CA SER A 78 -13.89 -25.01 -26.66
C SER A 78 -13.92 -24.04 -27.85
N SER A 79 -14.58 -24.41 -28.96
CA SER A 79 -14.73 -23.56 -30.14
C SER A 79 -15.54 -22.29 -29.85
N LEU A 80 -16.58 -22.38 -29.03
CA LEU A 80 -17.33 -21.22 -28.54
C LEU A 80 -16.46 -20.31 -27.67
N GLY A 81 -15.64 -20.90 -26.79
CA GLY A 81 -14.64 -20.17 -26.01
C GLY A 81 -13.64 -19.40 -26.86
N TYR A 82 -13.18 -20.02 -27.96
CA TYR A 82 -12.32 -19.36 -28.93
C TYR A 82 -13.02 -18.15 -29.58
N GLY A 83 -14.27 -18.33 -30.05
CA GLY A 83 -15.05 -17.24 -30.66
C GLY A 83 -15.37 -16.08 -29.69
N MET A 84 -15.64 -16.38 -28.41
CA MET A 84 -15.77 -15.34 -27.40
C MET A 84 -14.45 -14.60 -27.16
N GLY A 85 -13.33 -15.33 -27.17
CA GLY A 85 -11.99 -14.76 -27.05
C GLY A 85 -11.62 -13.83 -28.20
N THR A 86 -11.97 -14.17 -29.45
CA THR A 86 -11.73 -13.32 -30.62
C THR A 86 -12.54 -12.02 -30.58
N LEU A 87 -13.81 -12.09 -30.18
CA LEU A 87 -14.66 -10.90 -30.02
C LEU A 87 -14.10 -9.95 -28.96
N ARG A 88 -13.67 -10.50 -27.83
CA ARG A 88 -13.02 -9.73 -26.76
C ARG A 88 -11.72 -9.09 -27.24
N GLU A 89 -10.91 -9.83 -27.98
CA GLU A 89 -9.66 -9.31 -28.53
C GLU A 89 -9.91 -8.15 -29.50
N HIS A 90 -10.90 -8.26 -30.38
CA HIS A 90 -11.29 -7.18 -31.28
C HIS A 90 -11.68 -5.90 -30.52
N HIS A 91 -12.49 -6.03 -29.46
CA HIS A 91 -12.89 -4.90 -28.63
C HIS A 91 -11.68 -4.22 -27.97
N TRP A 92 -10.73 -5.01 -27.45
CA TRP A 92 -9.55 -4.48 -26.77
C TRP A 92 -8.59 -3.80 -27.74
N ARG A 93 -8.37 -4.39 -28.92
CA ARG A 93 -7.57 -3.76 -29.99
C ARG A 93 -8.17 -2.43 -30.43
N THR A 94 -9.49 -2.36 -30.57
CA THR A 94 -10.17 -1.11 -30.94
C THR A 94 -9.97 -0.04 -29.88
N ARG A 95 -10.14 -0.40 -28.59
CA ARG A 95 -9.93 0.52 -27.47
C ARG A 95 -8.48 1.01 -27.40
N ASP A 96 -7.53 0.10 -27.51
CA ASP A 96 -6.11 0.43 -27.42
C ASP A 96 -5.68 1.31 -28.62
N ALA A 97 -6.22 1.07 -29.82
CA ALA A 97 -6.00 1.94 -30.99
C ALA A 97 -6.59 3.34 -30.80
N VAL A 98 -7.77 3.47 -30.18
CA VAL A 98 -8.37 4.78 -29.85
C VAL A 98 -7.50 5.53 -28.83
N ILE A 99 -7.01 4.83 -27.80
CA ILE A 99 -6.12 5.42 -26.80
C ILE A 99 -4.80 5.87 -27.45
N GLU A 100 -4.22 5.04 -28.31
CA GLU A 100 -3.00 5.38 -29.05
C GLU A 100 -3.21 6.62 -29.93
N HIS A 101 -4.32 6.67 -30.67
CA HIS A 101 -4.66 7.82 -31.48
C HIS A 101 -4.90 9.09 -30.64
N TYR A 102 -5.57 8.97 -29.49
CA TYR A 102 -5.76 10.08 -28.56
C TYR A 102 -4.43 10.62 -28.03
N MET A 103 -3.52 9.72 -27.62
CA MET A 103 -2.20 10.09 -27.12
C MET A 103 -1.32 10.75 -28.20
N GLN A 104 -1.52 10.41 -29.47
CA GLN A 104 -0.86 11.07 -30.60
C GLN A 104 -1.43 12.47 -30.89
N LEU A 105 -2.75 12.64 -30.77
CA LEU A 105 -3.43 13.92 -31.02
C LEU A 105 -3.22 14.94 -29.89
N HIS A 106 -3.12 14.46 -28.65
CA HIS A 106 -3.04 15.29 -27.44
C HIS A 106 -1.78 14.97 -26.62
N PRO A 107 -0.57 15.18 -27.15
CA PRO A 107 0.65 14.98 -26.37
C PRO A 107 0.71 15.88 -25.13
N GLU A 108 0.09 17.06 -25.16
CA GLU A 108 0.05 18.05 -24.07
C GLU A 108 -0.61 17.52 -22.78
N ASP A 109 -1.63 16.66 -22.92
CA ASP A 109 -2.33 16.06 -21.77
C ASP A 109 -1.41 15.13 -20.96
N PHE A 110 -0.33 14.64 -21.57
CA PHE A 110 0.59 13.67 -20.98
C PHE A 110 1.93 14.29 -20.54
N ASP A 111 2.13 15.60 -20.72
CA ASP A 111 3.39 16.27 -20.33
C ASP A 111 3.62 16.25 -18.81
N HIS A 112 2.56 16.16 -18.00
CA HIS A 112 2.68 16.02 -16.55
C HIS A 112 3.43 14.74 -16.13
N PHE A 113 3.46 13.71 -16.99
CA PHE A 113 4.26 12.50 -16.73
C PHE A 113 5.74 12.78 -16.95
N LYS A 114 6.08 13.57 -18.00
CA LYS A 114 7.44 13.96 -18.33
C LYS A 114 8.04 14.85 -17.25
N ASP A 115 7.32 15.87 -16.79
CA ASP A 115 7.76 16.78 -15.72
C ASP A 115 8.19 16.03 -14.46
N ARG A 116 7.47 14.96 -14.12
CA ARG A 116 7.74 14.15 -12.93
C ARG A 116 8.99 13.31 -13.09
N THR A 117 9.18 12.70 -14.27
CA THR A 117 10.40 11.98 -14.62
C THR A 117 11.60 12.90 -14.75
N ASP A 118 11.45 14.08 -15.34
CA ASP A 118 12.55 15.01 -15.55
C ASP A 118 12.99 15.65 -14.24
N LYS A 119 12.04 16.01 -13.35
CA LYS A 119 12.37 16.39 -11.96
C LYS A 119 13.09 15.29 -11.19
N ALA A 120 12.77 14.02 -11.45
CA ALA A 120 13.45 12.89 -10.83
C ALA A 120 14.87 12.72 -11.38
N LYS A 121 15.07 12.87 -12.70
CA LYS A 121 16.40 12.84 -13.34
C LYS A 121 17.30 13.97 -12.85
N VAL A 122 16.78 15.20 -12.84
CA VAL A 122 17.52 16.38 -12.33
C VAL A 122 17.96 16.15 -10.89
N ARG A 123 17.07 15.63 -10.04
CA ARG A 123 17.41 15.29 -8.65
C ARG A 123 18.48 14.21 -8.55
N GLU A 124 18.46 13.21 -9.44
CA GLU A 124 19.46 12.15 -9.48
C GLU A 124 20.83 12.66 -9.99
N GLU A 125 20.83 13.59 -10.96
CA GLU A 125 22.02 14.30 -11.43
C GLU A 125 22.62 15.16 -10.32
N GLU A 126 21.82 15.98 -9.65
CA GLU A 126 22.23 16.79 -8.49
C GLU A 126 22.85 15.93 -7.37
N LEU A 127 22.25 14.76 -7.10
CA LEU A 127 22.76 13.80 -6.14
C LEU A 127 24.11 13.21 -6.57
N ASN A 128 24.25 12.83 -7.85
CA ASN A 128 25.51 12.29 -8.38
C ASN A 128 26.63 13.35 -8.34
N ASP A 129 26.32 14.60 -8.65
CA ASP A 129 27.27 15.71 -8.56
C ASP A 129 27.71 15.98 -7.12
N ALA A 130 26.78 15.91 -6.16
CA ALA A 130 27.11 16.02 -4.74
C ALA A 130 28.01 14.86 -4.25
N LEU A 131 27.75 13.63 -4.72
CA LEU A 131 28.59 12.46 -4.42
C LEU A 131 29.99 12.57 -5.04
N ASN A 132 30.11 13.09 -6.27
CA ASN A 132 31.40 13.30 -6.93
C ASN A 132 32.21 14.39 -6.22
N ARG A 133 31.57 15.52 -5.87
CA ARG A 133 32.20 16.58 -5.07
C ARG A 133 32.69 16.06 -3.72
N ALA A 134 31.89 15.25 -3.03
CA ALA A 134 32.29 14.62 -1.78
C ALA A 134 33.51 13.70 -1.94
N ARG A 135 33.63 13.00 -3.06
CA ARG A 135 34.79 12.15 -3.36
C ARG A 135 36.06 12.97 -3.61
N GLU A 136 35.97 14.03 -4.42
CA GLU A 136 37.09 14.94 -4.68
C GLU A 136 37.56 15.66 -3.41
N GLN A 137 36.62 16.02 -2.52
CA GLN A 137 36.91 16.60 -1.21
C GLN A 137 37.59 15.61 -0.25
N ALA A 138 37.17 14.34 -0.29
CA ALA A 138 37.84 13.28 0.47
C ALA A 138 39.29 13.05 -0.03
N GLU A 139 39.54 13.17 -1.33
CA GLU A 139 40.88 13.03 -1.94
C GLU A 139 41.78 14.24 -1.64
N SER A 140 41.23 15.45 -1.71
CA SER A 140 41.94 16.70 -1.41
C SER A 140 42.09 17.01 0.09
N ARG A 141 41.43 16.23 0.97
CA ARG A 141 41.39 16.40 2.44
C ARG A 141 40.81 17.73 2.92
N VAL A 142 40.11 18.46 2.04
CA VAL A 142 39.39 19.69 2.38
C VAL A 142 37.91 19.34 2.42
N VAL A 143 37.35 19.32 3.63
CA VAL A 143 35.92 19.03 3.84
C VAL A 143 35.14 20.32 3.84
N ASP A 144 34.21 20.44 2.91
CA ASP A 144 33.26 21.54 2.85
C ASP A 144 32.00 21.17 3.66
N GLU A 145 31.50 22.12 4.45
CA GLU A 145 30.34 21.90 5.30
C GLU A 145 29.03 21.89 4.48
N GLU A 146 29.04 22.55 3.31
CA GLU A 146 27.88 22.62 2.41
C GLU A 146 27.59 21.30 1.70
N THR A 147 28.62 20.54 1.32
CA THR A 147 28.45 19.21 0.71
C THR A 147 27.91 18.19 1.71
N VAL A 148 28.31 18.28 2.97
CA VAL A 148 27.76 17.44 4.05
C VAL A 148 26.28 17.76 4.28
N LYS A 149 25.92 19.05 4.37
CA LYS A 149 24.52 19.49 4.56
C LYS A 149 23.61 19.07 3.40
N THR A 150 24.09 19.18 2.16
CA THR A 150 23.32 18.76 0.98
C THR A 150 23.10 17.25 0.97
N LEU A 151 24.13 16.45 1.26
CA LEU A 151 24.01 14.99 1.37
C LEU A 151 23.10 14.54 2.52
N GLU A 152 23.18 15.19 3.69
CA GLU A 152 22.27 14.91 4.82
C GLU A 152 20.82 15.31 4.51
N GLY A 153 20.61 16.38 3.73
CA GLY A 153 19.31 16.76 3.19
C GLY A 153 18.72 15.69 2.28
N PHE A 154 19.53 15.17 1.33
CA PHE A 154 19.10 14.05 0.47
C PHE A 154 18.80 12.79 1.28
N LEU A 155 19.61 12.47 2.29
CA LEU A 155 19.38 11.31 3.17
C LEU A 155 18.08 11.44 3.98
N SER A 156 17.74 12.65 4.41
CA SER A 156 16.50 12.93 5.14
C SER A 156 15.25 12.78 4.26
N LEU A 157 15.38 13.06 2.96
CA LEU A 157 14.31 12.92 1.97
C LEU A 157 14.15 11.47 1.48
N GLU A 158 15.24 10.70 1.42
CA GLU A 158 15.23 9.31 0.93
C GLU A 158 14.98 8.31 2.06
N GLY A 159 13.74 7.78 2.12
CA GLY A 159 13.26 7.01 3.27
C GLY A 159 13.97 5.69 3.59
N CYS A 160 14.65 5.07 2.63
CA CYS A 160 15.58 3.93 2.77
C CYS A 160 15.75 3.28 1.38
N GLY A 161 16.98 2.95 1.00
CA GLY A 161 17.25 2.39 -0.32
C GLY A 161 18.74 2.34 -0.68
N TRP A 162 19.03 2.00 -1.93
CA TRP A 162 20.41 1.89 -2.43
C TRP A 162 21.10 3.25 -2.53
N SER A 163 20.37 4.30 -2.90
CA SER A 163 20.84 5.69 -2.93
C SER A 163 21.22 6.19 -1.53
N ALA A 164 20.38 5.93 -0.51
CA ALA A 164 20.69 6.23 0.88
C ALA A 164 21.99 5.56 1.36
N LYS A 165 22.24 4.30 0.94
CA LYS A 165 23.50 3.60 1.26
C LYS A 165 24.72 4.30 0.63
N ARG A 166 24.62 4.74 -0.63
CA ARG A 166 25.69 5.51 -1.31
C ARG A 166 25.99 6.83 -0.62
N ILE A 167 24.94 7.54 -0.19
CA ILE A 167 25.06 8.79 0.55
C ILE A 167 25.77 8.55 1.89
N GLN A 168 25.38 7.50 2.62
CA GLN A 168 26.02 7.11 3.88
C GLN A 168 27.50 6.75 3.69
N GLU A 169 27.83 5.96 2.67
CA GLU A 169 29.22 5.60 2.32
C GLU A 169 30.05 6.87 2.00
N ALA A 170 29.50 7.83 1.26
CA ALA A 170 30.18 9.09 0.94
C ALA A 170 30.39 9.98 2.19
N LEU A 171 29.38 10.10 3.07
CA LEU A 171 29.51 10.83 4.33
C LEU A 171 30.54 10.19 5.27
N GLU A 172 30.63 8.85 5.30
CA GLU A 172 31.67 8.14 6.04
C GLU A 172 33.07 8.41 5.48
N LEU A 173 33.22 8.52 4.16
CA LEU A 173 34.50 8.90 3.53
C LEU A 173 34.92 10.32 3.91
N LEU A 174 33.98 11.28 3.89
CA LEU A 174 34.24 12.66 4.33
C LEU A 174 34.62 12.73 5.82
N ARG A 175 33.93 11.97 6.68
CA ARG A 175 34.28 11.88 8.11
C ARG A 175 35.68 11.30 8.34
N LYS A 176 36.07 10.27 7.58
CA LYS A 176 37.41 9.67 7.63
C LYS A 176 38.49 10.64 7.17
N ALA A 177 38.22 11.40 6.11
CA ALA A 177 39.12 12.44 5.61
C ALA A 177 39.31 13.57 6.64
N SER A 178 38.24 14.02 7.29
CA SER A 178 38.26 15.05 8.36
C SER A 178 39.10 14.63 9.57
N LEU A 179 39.04 13.36 9.97
CA LEU A 179 39.78 12.84 11.13
C LEU A 179 41.25 12.51 10.81
N GLY A 180 41.69 12.63 9.55
CA GLY A 180 43.07 12.33 9.15
C GLY A 180 43.48 10.86 9.30
N ILE A 181 42.52 9.95 9.45
CA ILE A 181 42.79 8.52 9.69
C ILE A 181 43.05 7.83 8.35
N SER A 182 44.33 7.63 8.02
CA SER A 182 44.74 6.82 6.88
C SER A 182 44.41 5.34 7.09
N GLY A 183 43.49 4.82 6.27
CA GLY A 183 43.71 3.56 5.52
C GLY A 183 43.97 2.26 6.28
N GLY A 184 43.59 2.11 7.55
CA GLY A 184 43.49 0.79 8.18
C GLY A 184 42.14 0.17 7.88
N ASN A 185 42.11 -1.05 7.31
CA ASN A 185 40.90 -1.81 6.98
C ASN A 185 39.98 -2.01 8.19
N VAL A 186 39.09 -1.05 8.46
CA VAL A 186 38.01 -1.21 9.45
C VAL A 186 36.88 -1.94 8.75
N GLN A 187 36.87 -3.26 8.90
CA GLN A 187 35.70 -4.08 8.63
C GLN A 187 34.53 -3.53 9.46
N PRO A 188 33.32 -3.40 8.89
CA PRO A 188 32.16 -3.06 9.69
C PRO A 188 32.01 -4.13 10.77
N SER A 189 32.10 -3.72 12.04
CA SER A 189 31.81 -4.58 13.18
C SER A 189 30.37 -5.03 13.05
N LYS A 190 30.17 -6.20 12.46
CA LYS A 190 28.90 -6.92 12.52
C LYS A 190 28.71 -7.29 13.98
N PHE A 191 27.87 -6.53 14.67
CA PHE A 191 27.26 -6.96 15.92
C PHE A 191 26.55 -8.29 15.66
N ALA A 192 27.25 -9.39 15.94
CA ALA A 192 26.68 -10.71 15.95
C ALA A 192 26.10 -10.96 17.35
N PHE A 193 24.77 -10.91 17.46
CA PHE A 193 24.09 -11.49 18.61
C PHE A 193 24.22 -13.00 18.51
N SER A 194 25.15 -13.59 19.26
CA SER A 194 25.19 -15.04 19.45
C SER A 194 24.03 -15.45 20.35
N VAL A 195 22.97 -15.98 19.75
CA VAL A 195 21.97 -16.76 20.48
C VAL A 195 22.66 -18.05 20.93
N SER A 196 22.88 -18.19 22.23
CA SER A 196 23.32 -19.46 22.81
C SER A 196 22.19 -20.47 22.73
N ASP A 197 22.36 -21.47 21.86
CA ASP A 197 21.55 -22.68 21.83
C ASP A 197 21.71 -23.46 23.14
N LYS A 198 20.68 -23.43 24.00
CA LYS A 198 20.52 -24.43 25.07
C LYS A 198 19.72 -25.62 24.54
N LYS A 199 20.43 -26.71 24.25
CA LYS A 199 19.86 -28.03 23.97
C LYS A 199 19.26 -28.65 25.25
N PRO A 200 18.12 -29.36 25.18
CA PRO A 200 17.27 -29.66 26.33
C PRO A 200 17.71 -30.91 27.11
N LEU A 201 17.49 -30.91 28.42
CA LEU A 201 17.45 -32.11 29.25
C LEU A 201 16.15 -32.13 30.08
N ALA A 202 15.51 -33.30 30.09
CA ALA A 202 14.21 -33.59 30.69
C ALA A 202 14.32 -34.07 32.16
N ALA A 203 13.24 -33.78 32.91
CA ALA A 203 12.67 -34.43 34.13
C ALA A 203 13.60 -34.67 35.34
N SER A 204 13.25 -34.44 36.62
CA SER A 204 12.01 -34.56 37.42
C SER A 204 12.27 -33.79 38.75
N SER A 205 11.35 -33.11 39.45
CA SER A 205 10.40 -33.68 40.43
C SER A 205 9.77 -32.57 41.31
N ALA A 206 8.43 -32.60 41.44
CA ALA A 206 7.54 -32.26 42.58
C ALA A 206 7.44 -30.84 43.22
N LYS A 207 6.23 -30.24 43.02
CA LYS A 207 5.28 -29.53 43.93
C LYS A 207 5.79 -28.61 45.07
N HIS A 208 5.32 -27.35 45.09
CA HIS A 208 4.27 -26.82 46.01
C HIS A 208 4.13 -25.28 45.90
N SER A 209 2.88 -24.78 45.83
CA SER A 209 2.45 -23.42 46.23
C SER A 209 1.95 -23.48 47.69
N PRO A 210 1.98 -22.40 48.53
CA PRO A 210 1.18 -21.18 48.35
C PRO A 210 1.83 -19.83 48.81
N THR A 211 1.13 -18.72 48.52
CA THR A 211 1.36 -17.28 48.80
C THR A 211 1.50 -16.93 50.31
N PRO A 212 2.17 -15.81 50.73
CA PRO A 212 1.59 -14.44 50.70
C PRO A 212 2.56 -13.26 50.35
N SER A 213 1.98 -12.10 50.01
CA SER A 213 2.52 -10.73 49.73
C SER A 213 3.33 -10.10 50.90
N PRO A 214 4.01 -8.91 50.85
CA PRO A 214 3.84 -7.73 49.96
C PRO A 214 5.09 -6.89 49.53
N SER A 215 4.85 -5.96 48.60
CA SER A 215 5.49 -4.63 48.37
C SER A 215 7.02 -4.45 48.25
N ARG A 216 7.46 -3.96 47.08
CA ARG A 216 8.32 -2.75 47.03
C ARG A 216 8.19 -1.99 45.70
N SER A 217 7.61 -0.81 45.81
CA SER A 217 7.51 0.26 44.83
C SER A 217 8.87 0.91 44.54
N ALA A 218 9.13 1.21 43.26
CA ALA A 218 9.93 2.37 42.86
C ALA A 218 9.42 2.89 41.49
N PRO A 219 9.44 4.21 41.26
CA PRO A 219 8.51 4.91 40.37
C PRO A 219 9.05 5.01 38.95
N ILE A 220 8.18 4.83 37.95
CA ILE A 220 8.49 5.25 36.58
C ILE A 220 8.14 6.73 36.47
N ALA A 221 9.20 7.53 36.36
CA ALA A 221 9.15 8.95 36.11
C ALA A 221 8.25 9.28 34.92
N ALA A 222 7.45 10.32 35.10
CA ALA A 222 6.67 10.95 34.05
C ALA A 222 7.62 11.46 32.96
N ASN A 223 7.56 10.86 31.78
CA ASN A 223 8.24 11.39 30.60
C ASN A 223 7.33 12.38 29.88
N GLU A 224 7.93 13.52 29.59
CA GLU A 224 7.40 14.77 29.08
C GLU A 224 6.58 14.60 27.79
N VAL A 225 5.52 15.41 27.70
CA VAL A 225 4.59 15.45 26.55
C VAL A 225 5.23 16.29 25.45
N PRO A 226 5.49 15.75 24.24
CA PRO A 226 5.85 16.59 23.10
C PRO A 226 4.67 17.49 22.74
N ALA A 227 4.95 18.76 22.44
CA ALA A 227 3.96 19.83 22.25
C ALA A 227 2.90 19.61 21.15
N ASN A 228 3.05 18.56 20.32
CA ASN A 228 2.21 18.28 19.15
C ASN A 228 1.38 16.97 19.27
N ALA A 229 1.05 16.53 20.49
CA ALA A 229 0.27 15.30 20.72
C ALA A 229 -1.04 15.57 21.48
N ILE A 230 -2.15 15.10 20.92
CA ILE A 230 -3.46 15.07 21.59
C ILE A 230 -3.56 13.78 22.40
N GLN A 231 -3.68 13.91 23.71
CA GLN A 231 -3.80 12.77 24.62
C GLN A 231 -5.19 12.72 25.25
N LEU A 232 -5.86 11.57 25.15
CA LEU A 232 -7.13 11.30 25.81
C LEU A 232 -6.94 10.11 26.75
N LEU A 233 -7.17 10.37 28.03
CA LEU A 233 -6.92 9.44 29.12
C LEU A 233 -8.20 9.22 29.91
N ASN A 234 -8.47 7.98 30.31
CA ASN A 234 -9.50 7.63 31.30
C ASN A 234 -10.92 8.11 30.97
N LEU A 235 -11.30 8.11 29.69
CA LEU A 235 -12.65 8.47 29.27
C LEU A 235 -13.59 7.27 29.38
N VAL A 236 -14.79 7.48 29.93
CA VAL A 236 -15.80 6.43 30.10
C VAL A 236 -17.19 6.93 29.71
N GLY A 237 -17.86 6.24 28.79
CA GLY A 237 -19.26 6.52 28.45
C GLY A 237 -19.52 7.78 27.62
N GLU A 238 -18.48 8.36 27.01
CA GLU A 238 -18.57 9.65 26.32
C GLU A 238 -18.59 9.51 24.79
N ASN A 239 -19.39 10.36 24.14
CA ASN A 239 -19.38 10.55 22.70
C ASN A 239 -18.79 11.92 22.38
N LYS A 240 -17.60 11.97 21.77
CA LYS A 240 -16.89 13.23 21.50
C LYS A 240 -16.38 13.29 20.06
N VAL A 241 -16.52 14.47 19.48
CA VAL A 241 -15.87 14.85 18.22
C VAL A 241 -14.65 15.67 18.58
N ILE A 242 -13.47 15.19 18.18
CA ILE A 242 -12.19 15.77 18.55
C ILE A 242 -11.64 16.48 17.31
N SER A 243 -11.53 17.79 17.42
CA SER A 243 -10.89 18.64 16.43
C SER A 243 -9.43 18.86 16.84
N GLY A 244 -8.55 18.82 15.86
CA GLY A 244 -7.10 18.98 16.01
C GLY A 244 -6.52 19.62 14.76
N LYS A 245 -5.24 19.96 14.80
CA LYS A 245 -4.51 20.34 13.60
C LYS A 245 -4.03 19.06 12.90
N ASP A 246 -3.98 19.10 11.56
CA ASP A 246 -3.41 18.00 10.78
C ASP A 246 -1.93 17.78 11.17
N GLY A 247 -1.49 16.52 11.16
CA GLY A 247 -0.13 16.12 11.53
C GLY A 247 0.10 15.92 13.04
N PHE A 248 -0.91 16.13 13.88
CA PHE A 248 -0.80 15.85 15.32
C PHE A 248 -0.85 14.36 15.63
N ASP A 249 -0.11 13.94 16.65
CA ASP A 249 -0.16 12.57 17.16
C ASP A 249 -1.35 12.38 18.09
N VAL A 250 -1.96 11.20 18.05
CA VAL A 250 -3.09 10.86 18.92
C VAL A 250 -2.71 9.72 19.83
N LYS A 251 -2.82 9.94 21.15
CA LYS A 251 -2.62 8.90 22.17
C LYS A 251 -3.89 8.67 22.96
N LEU A 252 -4.42 7.45 22.88
CA LEU A 252 -5.61 7.01 23.61
C LEU A 252 -5.19 6.01 24.67
N LYS A 253 -5.52 6.28 25.93
CA LYS A 253 -5.21 5.37 27.04
C LYS A 253 -6.41 5.16 27.95
N ASN A 254 -6.71 3.90 28.25
CA ASN A 254 -7.74 3.48 29.20
C ASN A 254 -9.12 4.11 28.89
N ILE A 255 -9.65 3.84 27.70
CA ILE A 255 -10.95 4.39 27.24
C ILE A 255 -11.98 3.26 27.20
N LYS A 256 -13.16 3.50 27.78
CA LYS A 256 -14.21 2.47 27.90
C LYS A 256 -15.58 2.97 27.47
N ASN A 257 -16.31 2.19 26.66
CA ASN A 257 -17.68 2.50 26.24
C ASN A 257 -17.85 3.90 25.63
N CYS A 258 -16.90 4.34 24.78
CA CYS A 258 -16.90 5.67 24.17
C CYS A 258 -17.04 5.61 22.64
N GLN A 259 -17.60 6.66 22.04
CA GLN A 259 -17.55 6.88 20.59
C GLN A 259 -16.77 8.16 20.28
N LEU A 260 -15.58 8.00 19.70
CA LEU A 260 -14.66 9.09 19.43
C LEU A 260 -14.49 9.26 17.92
N SER A 261 -14.72 10.47 17.42
CA SER A 261 -14.52 10.82 16.01
C SER A 261 -13.49 11.93 15.88
N PHE A 262 -12.41 11.68 15.13
CA PHE A 262 -11.30 12.61 14.95
C PHE A 262 -11.43 13.31 13.60
N VAL A 263 -11.65 14.62 13.61
CA VAL A 263 -11.94 15.44 12.41
C VAL A 263 -10.70 16.19 11.94
N PHE A 264 -9.57 15.50 11.92
CA PHE A 264 -8.28 15.96 11.40
C PHE A 264 -7.47 14.73 10.98
N ARG A 265 -6.41 14.92 10.19
CA ARG A 265 -5.51 13.85 9.75
C ARG A 265 -4.38 13.67 10.78
N PRO A 266 -4.41 12.60 11.60
CA PRO A 266 -3.34 12.38 12.57
C PRO A 266 -2.08 11.83 11.88
N SER A 267 -0.91 12.17 12.40
CA SER A 267 0.37 11.62 11.91
C SER A 267 0.53 10.16 12.35
N THR A 268 0.51 9.93 13.68
CA THR A 268 0.57 8.60 14.30
C THR A 268 -0.54 8.43 15.33
N VAL A 269 -1.14 7.23 15.40
CA VAL A 269 -2.16 6.90 16.41
C VAL A 269 -1.67 5.77 17.30
N HIS A 270 -1.64 6.02 18.61
CA HIS A 270 -1.31 5.03 19.63
C HIS A 270 -2.52 4.76 20.52
N ILE A 271 -2.95 3.50 20.59
CA ILE A 271 -4.14 3.06 21.31
C ILE A 271 -3.74 2.01 22.35
N GLN A 272 -4.03 2.28 23.62
CA GLN A 272 -3.71 1.37 24.72
C GLN A 272 -4.90 1.22 25.68
N GLY A 273 -5.35 0.00 25.93
CA GLY A 273 -6.40 -0.27 26.92
C GLY A 273 -7.75 0.30 26.51
N VAL A 274 -8.24 -0.05 25.32
CA VAL A 274 -9.53 0.45 24.81
C VAL A 274 -10.56 -0.68 24.75
N HIS A 275 -11.69 -0.48 25.43
CA HIS A 275 -12.72 -1.52 25.58
C HIS A 275 -14.10 -1.02 25.18
N ASP A 276 -14.82 -1.80 24.37
CA ASP A 276 -16.19 -1.52 23.90
C ASP A 276 -16.37 -0.12 23.28
N CYS A 277 -15.36 0.35 22.54
CA CYS A 277 -15.36 1.69 21.94
C CYS A 277 -15.56 1.65 20.43
N LYS A 278 -16.05 2.77 19.88
CA LYS A 278 -16.08 3.04 18.44
C LYS A 278 -15.16 4.21 18.12
N LEU A 279 -14.08 3.96 17.40
CA LEU A 279 -13.09 4.97 17.03
C LEU A 279 -13.13 5.23 15.53
N VAL A 280 -13.32 6.49 15.13
CA VAL A 280 -13.38 6.90 13.73
C VAL A 280 -12.30 7.93 13.45
N PHE A 281 -11.36 7.57 12.59
CA PHE A 281 -10.26 8.43 12.16
C PHE A 281 -10.40 8.76 10.67
N LEU A 282 -10.04 9.99 10.33
CA LEU A 282 -9.63 10.34 8.95
C LEU A 282 -8.31 9.62 8.60
N PRO A 283 -7.86 9.67 7.33
CA PRO A 283 -6.64 9.00 6.93
C PRO A 283 -5.44 9.38 7.81
N VAL A 284 -4.86 8.38 8.46
CA VAL A 284 -3.64 8.47 9.26
C VAL A 284 -2.44 8.40 8.32
N GLU A 285 -1.45 9.27 8.51
CA GLU A 285 -0.33 9.39 7.58
C GLU A 285 0.62 8.19 7.69
N THR A 286 1.05 7.84 8.91
CA THR A 286 2.10 6.85 9.13
C THR A 286 1.55 5.53 9.67
N SER A 287 1.33 5.42 10.98
CA SER A 287 1.04 4.14 11.62
C SER A 287 -0.02 4.21 12.71
N ILE A 288 -0.70 3.07 12.88
CA ILE A 288 -1.62 2.83 13.98
C ILE A 288 -1.05 1.67 14.81
N LEU A 289 -0.86 1.94 16.09
CA LEU A 289 -0.33 0.99 17.06
C LEU A 289 -1.36 0.72 18.13
N MET A 290 -1.71 -0.55 18.33
CA MET A 290 -2.76 -0.96 19.26
C MET A 290 -2.27 -2.00 20.27
N TYR A 291 -2.55 -1.75 21.54
CA TYR A 291 -2.27 -2.65 22.65
C TYR A 291 -3.50 -2.83 23.53
N ASP A 292 -3.78 -4.08 23.92
CA ASP A 292 -4.79 -4.40 24.94
C ASP A 292 -6.17 -3.80 24.63
N CYS A 293 -6.67 -4.06 23.42
CA CYS A 293 -7.98 -3.58 22.98
C CYS A 293 -8.98 -4.73 22.92
N THR A 294 -10.20 -4.52 23.45
CA THR A 294 -11.25 -5.56 23.50
C THR A 294 -12.60 -5.04 23.03
N GLY A 295 -13.35 -5.84 22.27
CA GLY A 295 -14.76 -5.54 21.94
C GLY A 295 -14.97 -4.26 21.10
N SER A 296 -13.92 -3.70 20.50
CA SER A 296 -13.93 -2.35 19.93
C SER A 296 -13.99 -2.35 18.39
N GLN A 297 -14.58 -1.30 17.84
CA GLN A 297 -14.69 -1.05 16.40
C GLN A 297 -13.83 0.13 15.98
N ILE A 298 -12.99 -0.05 14.95
CA ILE A 298 -12.04 0.97 14.53
C ILE A 298 -12.16 1.20 13.03
N PHE A 299 -12.29 2.46 12.64
CA PHE A 299 -12.39 2.92 11.26
C PHE A 299 -11.21 3.84 10.97
N ALA A 300 -10.25 3.40 10.16
CA ALA A 300 -9.08 4.22 9.81
C ALA A 300 -8.37 3.74 8.54
N THR A 301 -7.55 4.58 7.93
CA THR A 301 -6.54 4.14 6.96
C THR A 301 -5.16 4.53 7.44
N ALA A 302 -4.15 3.71 7.19
CA ALA A 302 -2.77 3.99 7.60
C ALA A 302 -1.76 3.36 6.63
N GLN A 303 -0.49 3.74 6.72
CA GLN A 303 0.57 3.02 6.02
C GLN A 303 0.88 1.69 6.71
N GLN A 304 0.98 1.68 8.05
CA GLN A 304 1.23 0.49 8.86
C GLN A 304 0.19 0.33 9.97
N LEU A 305 -0.21 -0.91 10.25
CA LEU A 305 -1.11 -1.26 11.36
C LEU A 305 -0.48 -2.37 12.19
N ARG A 306 -0.21 -2.15 13.48
CA ARG A 306 0.28 -3.20 14.38
C ARG A 306 -0.65 -3.35 15.58
N ILE A 307 -0.98 -4.61 15.89
CA ILE A 307 -1.95 -4.98 16.90
C ILE A 307 -1.33 -6.04 17.80
N HIS A 308 -1.33 -5.79 19.10
CA HIS A 308 -0.79 -6.70 20.10
C HIS A 308 -1.82 -6.96 21.21
N ASN A 309 -1.86 -8.21 21.70
CA ASN A 309 -2.64 -8.63 22.87
C ASN A 309 -4.09 -8.11 22.88
N SER A 310 -4.79 -8.21 21.75
CA SER A 310 -6.13 -7.62 21.57
C SER A 310 -7.16 -8.66 21.11
N HIS A 311 -8.40 -8.50 21.54
CA HIS A 311 -9.44 -9.53 21.39
C HIS A 311 -10.77 -8.96 20.89
N GLU A 312 -11.47 -9.70 20.03
CA GLU A 312 -12.81 -9.31 19.55
C GLU A 312 -12.86 -7.90 18.92
N LEU A 313 -11.95 -7.62 17.99
CA LEU A 313 -11.92 -6.35 17.28
C LEU A 313 -12.63 -6.44 15.93
N ARG A 314 -13.33 -5.36 15.55
CA ARG A 314 -13.85 -5.16 14.19
C ARG A 314 -13.14 -3.97 13.55
N LEU A 315 -12.30 -4.25 12.58
CA LEU A 315 -11.42 -3.28 11.94
C LEU A 315 -11.95 -3.00 10.54
N HIS A 316 -12.42 -1.78 10.33
CA HIS A 316 -12.70 -1.25 9.00
C HIS A 316 -11.49 -0.44 8.59
N VAL A 317 -10.51 -1.09 7.97
CA VAL A 317 -9.20 -0.46 7.75
C VAL A 317 -8.70 -0.58 6.31
N GLY A 318 -8.01 0.46 5.86
CA GLY A 318 -7.25 0.47 4.61
C GLY A 318 -5.77 0.64 4.92
N VAL A 319 -4.96 -0.39 4.66
CA VAL A 319 -3.53 -0.38 4.99
C VAL A 319 -2.71 -0.46 3.71
N ARG A 320 -1.73 0.44 3.55
CA ARG A 320 -0.92 0.53 2.32
C ARG A 320 0.27 -0.42 2.30
N ALA A 321 0.93 -0.65 3.43
CA ALA A 321 2.16 -1.44 3.50
C ALA A 321 1.97 -2.78 4.23
N ALA A 322 1.79 -2.76 5.55
CA ALA A 322 1.81 -4.00 6.34
C ALA A 322 0.83 -3.96 7.52
N VAL A 323 0.22 -5.12 7.79
CA VAL A 323 -0.59 -5.39 8.97
C VAL A 323 0.14 -6.44 9.81
N ILE A 324 0.47 -6.12 11.05
CA ILE A 324 1.14 -7.00 12.00
C ILE A 324 0.18 -7.31 13.16
N ILE A 325 -0.05 -8.59 13.44
CA ILE A 325 -0.98 -9.05 14.48
C ILE A 325 -0.26 -10.07 15.36
N GLU A 326 -0.13 -9.77 16.65
CA GLU A 326 0.58 -10.61 17.63
C GLU A 326 -0.30 -10.89 18.84
N SER A 327 -0.38 -12.16 19.25
CA SER A 327 -1.13 -12.59 20.45
C SER A 327 -2.58 -12.09 20.50
N CYS A 328 -3.27 -12.03 19.36
CA CYS A 328 -4.65 -11.54 19.25
C CYS A 328 -5.64 -12.67 18.94
N SER A 329 -6.93 -12.48 19.26
CA SER A 329 -7.99 -13.43 18.91
C SER A 329 -9.28 -12.77 18.42
N LYS A 330 -10.03 -13.44 17.54
CA LYS A 330 -11.32 -12.97 16.99
C LYS A 330 -11.26 -11.58 16.32
N ILE A 331 -10.20 -11.33 15.54
CA ILE A 331 -10.04 -10.10 14.75
C ILE A 331 -10.82 -10.24 13.44
N ARG A 332 -11.74 -9.30 13.17
CA ARG A 332 -12.51 -9.23 11.93
C ARG A 332 -12.08 -7.99 11.16
N MET A 333 -11.68 -8.15 9.89
CA MET A 333 -11.26 -7.04 9.04
C MET A 333 -12.23 -6.86 7.87
N ALA A 334 -12.52 -5.60 7.53
CA ALA A 334 -13.34 -5.21 6.40
C ALA A 334 -12.71 -3.98 5.71
N PRO A 335 -12.93 -3.80 4.39
CA PRO A 335 -12.45 -2.61 3.70
C PRO A 335 -13.01 -1.32 4.33
N TYR A 336 -12.14 -0.32 4.47
CA TYR A 336 -12.56 1.02 4.91
C TYR A 336 -13.47 1.65 3.85
N ARG A 337 -14.72 1.91 4.21
CA ARG A 337 -15.71 2.61 3.39
C ARG A 337 -16.37 3.68 4.26
N LEU A 338 -15.77 4.87 4.31
CA LEU A 338 -16.48 6.05 4.82
C LEU A 338 -17.22 6.72 3.67
N VAL A 339 -18.55 6.71 3.73
CA VAL A 339 -19.41 7.47 2.83
C VAL A 339 -19.88 8.69 3.62
N ASN A 340 -19.50 9.88 3.16
CA ASN A 340 -19.91 11.20 3.68
C ASN A 340 -19.73 11.40 5.19
N PHE A 341 -18.55 11.89 5.59
CA PHE A 341 -18.42 12.56 6.88
C PHE A 341 -19.02 13.97 6.75
N SER A 342 -20.28 14.15 7.12
CA SER A 342 -20.90 15.47 7.19
C SER A 342 -20.33 16.21 8.38
N ILE A 343 -19.32 17.06 8.14
CA ILE A 343 -18.83 17.99 9.15
C ILE A 343 -19.92 19.06 9.32
N SER A 344 -20.59 19.06 10.47
CA SER A 344 -21.36 20.21 10.95
C SER A 344 -20.37 21.30 11.36
N LEU A 345 -19.79 22.02 10.39
CA LEU A 345 -19.01 23.22 10.64
C LEU A 345 -19.99 24.36 10.98
N SER A 346 -19.97 24.81 12.23
CA SER A 346 -20.47 26.13 12.59
C SER A 346 -19.62 27.21 11.89
N PRO A 347 -20.23 28.32 11.43
CA PRO A 347 -19.59 29.24 10.52
C PRO A 347 -18.72 30.21 11.31
N SER A 348 -17.40 30.03 11.26
CA SER A 348 -16.50 31.16 11.42
C SER A 348 -15.18 30.87 10.72
N ILE A 349 -14.72 31.88 9.97
CA ILE A 349 -13.38 32.07 9.39
C ILE A 349 -13.25 31.70 7.90
N ALA A 350 -13.36 32.77 7.10
CA ALA A 350 -12.55 33.14 5.94
C ALA A 350 -12.82 32.51 4.55
N LEU A 351 -13.88 32.99 3.90
CA LEU A 351 -13.91 33.83 2.69
C LEU A 351 -12.90 33.68 1.50
N GLU A 352 -12.06 32.66 1.40
CA GLU A 352 -11.24 32.48 0.17
C GLU A 352 -11.63 31.28 -0.73
N ASP A 353 -12.47 30.36 -0.27
CA ASP A 353 -12.76 29.12 -1.03
C ASP A 353 -14.05 29.12 -1.88
N ILE A 354 -14.80 30.23 -1.93
CA ILE A 354 -16.09 30.27 -2.65
C ILE A 354 -15.91 30.22 -4.18
N ALA A 355 -14.74 30.60 -4.70
CA ALA A 355 -14.44 30.54 -6.13
C ALA A 355 -14.25 29.09 -6.66
N ALA A 356 -13.71 28.18 -5.84
CA ALA A 356 -13.49 26.79 -6.24
C ALA A 356 -14.78 25.95 -6.21
N VAL A 357 -15.68 26.24 -5.26
CA VAL A 357 -16.96 25.51 -5.12
C VAL A 357 -17.94 25.88 -6.24
N LEU A 358 -17.95 27.13 -6.71
CA LEU A 358 -18.78 27.56 -7.85
C LEU A 358 -18.31 26.97 -9.19
N PHE A 359 -17.01 26.70 -9.34
CA PHE A 359 -16.44 26.10 -10.55
C PHE A 359 -16.76 24.59 -10.66
N PHE A 360 -16.75 23.86 -9.53
CA PHE A 360 -17.12 22.44 -9.53
C PHE A 360 -18.64 22.20 -9.59
N LEU A 361 -19.47 23.14 -9.12
CA LEU A 361 -20.93 23.00 -9.18
C LEU A 361 -21.48 23.24 -10.59
N THR A 362 -20.89 24.16 -11.37
CA THR A 362 -21.28 24.41 -12.77
C THR A 362 -20.94 23.24 -13.69
N ILE A 363 -19.78 22.59 -13.51
CA ILE A 363 -19.40 21.39 -14.28
C ILE A 363 -20.34 20.21 -14.00
N ARG A 364 -20.82 20.06 -12.76
CA ARG A 364 -21.72 18.96 -12.37
C ARG A 364 -23.17 19.17 -12.85
N ILE A 365 -23.62 20.42 -13.00
CA ILE A 365 -24.94 20.74 -13.59
C ILE A 365 -24.92 20.55 -15.11
N LEU A 366 -23.81 20.86 -15.79
CA LEU A 366 -23.67 20.59 -17.23
C LEU A 366 -23.68 19.08 -17.55
N HIS A 367 -23.02 18.26 -16.72
CA HIS A 367 -22.96 16.81 -16.93
C HIS A 367 -24.28 16.06 -16.63
N ARG A 368 -25.18 16.65 -15.82
CA ARG A 368 -26.52 16.11 -15.54
C ARG A 368 -27.55 16.41 -16.62
N LYS A 369 -27.39 17.49 -17.41
CA LYS A 369 -28.27 17.80 -18.54
C LYS A 369 -27.99 16.94 -19.78
N ALA A 370 -26.77 16.43 -19.94
CA ALA A 370 -26.39 15.59 -21.07
C ALA A 370 -26.89 14.12 -20.99
N THR A 371 -27.42 13.68 -19.85
CA THR A 371 -27.84 12.27 -19.63
C THR A 371 -29.36 12.06 -19.61
N PHE A 372 -30.16 13.09 -19.92
CA PHE A 372 -31.64 13.01 -19.88
C PHE A 372 -32.36 13.01 -21.25
N PHE A 373 -31.64 12.87 -22.36
CA PHE A 373 -32.25 12.65 -23.69
C PHE A 373 -32.11 11.19 -24.12
N LYS A 374 -33.08 10.35 -23.75
CA LYS A 374 -33.46 9.15 -24.51
C LYS A 374 -34.85 9.41 -25.13
N PRO A 375 -35.03 9.24 -26.44
CA PRO A 375 -36.32 9.46 -27.08
C PRO A 375 -37.30 8.32 -26.76
N LYS A 376 -38.53 8.69 -26.35
CA LYS A 376 -39.70 7.81 -26.37
C LYS A 376 -40.13 7.64 -27.83
N LEU A 377 -40.10 6.41 -28.34
CA LEU A 377 -40.88 6.01 -29.52
C LEU A 377 -42.18 5.35 -29.05
N THR A 378 -43.32 5.99 -29.32
CA THR A 378 -44.64 5.35 -29.33
C THR A 378 -45.51 5.96 -30.44
N SER A 379 -45.80 5.12 -31.44
CA SER A 379 -47.07 4.92 -32.18
C SER A 379 -47.84 6.10 -32.81
N GLY A 380 -48.08 5.99 -34.13
CA GLY A 380 -49.45 5.82 -34.65
C GLY A 380 -50.06 6.91 -35.53
N PHE A 381 -50.52 6.48 -36.72
CA PHE A 381 -51.58 7.01 -37.59
C PHE A 381 -51.31 8.22 -38.51
N HIS A 382 -51.12 7.91 -39.80
CA HIS A 382 -52.16 8.16 -40.81
C HIS A 382 -52.14 7.09 -41.89
#